data_AF-A0A7I9V709-F1
#
_entry.id   AF-A0A7I9V709-F1
#
_cell.length_a   1.000
_cell.length_b   1.000
_cell.length_c   1.000
_cell.angle_alpha   90.00
_cell.angle_beta   90.00
_cell.angle_gamma   90.00
#
_symmetry.space_group_name_H-M   'P 1'
#
loop_
_entity.id
_entity.type
_entity.pdbx_description
1 polymer ?
#
loop_
_entity_poly.entity_id
_entity_poly.type
_entity_poly.pdbx_seq_one_letter_code
_entity_poly.pdbx_strand_id
1 'polypeptide(L)'
;MRKLKAQRVDPDGDIVCVDPESGDEFTLAVDAVVRSALAPAASPAHTVADVSPREIQARIRAGATVAELAGVTGVTEDKIARFAHPVLLERMRAAELARASHPSGIDGASSSTLGELVAECLALRGDSPSEAEWDAWRGDDSRWVVQVSWPGAGDVEFAHWRFTPGSHGGVTEPLDDHAVELTEPELARAVRRTTMSVVPPAPVRQHETMADGHEEVTVDADHLIEQQRRPERAGPLELDFDDSVPRTTTPQSHPKHRSKRATPTVPAWEDVLLGVRSHPGE
;
A
#
# COMPACT_ATOMS: atom_id res chain seq x y z
N MET A 1 -28.74 0.97 -50.87
CA MET A 1 -29.56 0.87 -49.63
C MET A 1 -29.58 2.24 -48.97
N ARG A 2 -30.76 2.75 -48.61
CA ARG A 2 -30.89 4.05 -47.91
C ARG A 2 -30.74 3.81 -46.41
N LYS A 3 -30.10 4.74 -45.71
CA LYS A 3 -29.89 4.66 -44.26
C LYS A 3 -30.98 5.47 -43.55
N LEU A 4 -31.69 4.84 -42.63
CA LEU A 4 -32.75 5.49 -41.84
C LEU A 4 -32.22 5.79 -40.43
N LYS A 5 -32.77 6.82 -39.78
CA LYS A 5 -32.42 7.21 -38.42
C LYS A 5 -33.56 6.86 -37.45
N ALA A 6 -33.29 6.03 -36.46
CA ALA A 6 -34.25 5.74 -35.39
C ALA A 6 -34.53 7.01 -34.58
N GLN A 7 -35.81 7.38 -34.42
CA GLN A 7 -36.23 8.61 -33.75
C GLN A 7 -36.99 8.33 -32.45
N ARG A 8 -37.91 7.37 -32.46
CA ARG A 8 -38.76 7.03 -31.31
C ARG A 8 -39.17 5.56 -31.33
N VAL A 9 -39.66 5.08 -30.19
CA VAL A 9 -40.28 3.75 -30.04
C VAL A 9 -41.76 3.97 -29.76
N ASP A 10 -42.61 3.31 -30.54
CA ASP A 10 -44.07 3.36 -30.37
C ASP A 10 -44.51 2.49 -29.17
N PRO A 11 -45.71 2.72 -28.61
CA PRO A 11 -46.19 1.98 -27.43
C PRO A 11 -46.32 0.47 -27.65
N ASP A 12 -46.45 0.05 -28.92
CA ASP A 12 -46.48 -1.36 -29.32
C ASP A 12 -45.07 -2.01 -29.38
N GLY A 13 -44.01 -1.22 -29.16
CA GLY A 13 -42.62 -1.68 -29.10
C GLY A 13 -41.86 -1.61 -30.43
N ASP A 14 -42.49 -1.09 -31.49
CA ASP A 14 -41.87 -0.91 -32.81
C ASP A 14 -41.03 0.38 -32.89
N ILE A 15 -39.99 0.38 -33.71
CA ILE A 15 -39.06 1.52 -33.83
C ILE A 15 -39.46 2.38 -35.02
N VAL A 16 -39.80 3.64 -34.79
CA VAL A 16 -40.03 4.61 -35.87
C VAL A 16 -38.70 5.18 -36.33
N CYS A 17 -38.42 5.00 -37.60
CA CYS A 17 -37.25 5.46 -38.31
C CYS A 17 -37.64 6.57 -39.29
N VAL A 18 -36.82 7.61 -39.43
CA VAL A 18 -37.02 8.68 -40.39
C VAL A 18 -35.90 8.66 -41.41
N ASP A 19 -36.24 8.81 -42.68
CA ASP A 19 -35.26 9.06 -43.73
C ASP A 19 -34.77 10.52 -43.64
N PRO A 20 -33.48 10.76 -43.38
CA PRO A 20 -32.95 12.11 -43.22
C PRO A 20 -32.99 12.95 -44.50
N GLU A 21 -33.13 12.34 -45.68
CA GLU A 21 -33.13 13.06 -46.97
C GLU A 21 -34.55 13.41 -47.47
N SER A 22 -35.53 12.53 -47.25
CA SER A 22 -36.91 12.74 -47.71
C SER A 22 -37.84 13.23 -46.59
N GLY A 23 -37.50 12.97 -45.33
CA GLY A 23 -38.37 13.20 -44.18
C GLY A 23 -39.46 12.14 -44.01
N ASP A 24 -39.47 11.10 -44.85
CA ASP A 24 -40.45 10.02 -44.77
C ASP A 24 -40.26 9.21 -43.48
N GLU A 25 -41.36 8.95 -42.76
CA GLU A 25 -41.38 8.08 -41.59
C GLU A 25 -41.64 6.61 -41.99
N PHE A 26 -40.88 5.70 -41.41
CA PHE A 26 -40.96 4.26 -41.61
C PHE A 26 -41.01 3.56 -40.25
N THR A 27 -41.90 2.58 -40.09
CA THR A 27 -41.96 1.77 -38.88
C THR A 27 -41.18 0.46 -39.08
N LEU A 28 -40.24 0.19 -38.19
CA LEU A 28 -39.48 -1.05 -38.13
C LEU A 28 -40.06 -1.95 -37.04
N ALA A 29 -40.69 -3.04 -37.45
CA ALA A 29 -41.19 -4.05 -36.53
C ALA A 29 -40.03 -4.74 -35.79
N VAL A 30 -40.11 -4.83 -34.46
CA VAL A 30 -39.08 -5.51 -33.66
C VAL A 30 -39.32 -7.02 -33.66
N ASP A 31 -38.97 -7.64 -34.78
CA ASP A 31 -39.06 -9.09 -34.98
C ASP A 31 -37.94 -9.87 -34.26
N ALA A 32 -37.92 -11.19 -34.40
CA ALA A 32 -36.90 -12.04 -33.79
C ALA A 32 -35.48 -11.72 -34.28
N VAL A 33 -35.32 -11.23 -35.51
CA VAL A 33 -34.02 -10.91 -36.11
C VAL A 33 -33.50 -9.58 -35.54
N VAL A 34 -34.34 -8.56 -35.47
CA VAL A 34 -34.03 -7.27 -34.84
C VAL A 34 -33.72 -7.49 -33.35
N ARG A 35 -34.55 -8.27 -32.64
CA ARG A 35 -34.33 -8.61 -31.23
C ARG A 35 -33.03 -9.40 -31.00
N SER A 36 -32.66 -10.29 -31.93
CA SER A 36 -31.37 -11.01 -31.87
C SER A 36 -30.17 -10.12 -32.17
N ALA A 37 -30.32 -9.10 -33.02
CA ALA A 37 -29.26 -8.14 -33.33
C ALA A 37 -29.05 -7.09 -32.22
N LEU A 38 -30.13 -6.77 -31.49
CA LEU A 38 -30.13 -5.88 -30.32
C LEU A 38 -29.83 -6.58 -29.01
N ALA A 39 -29.90 -7.92 -28.96
CA ALA A 39 -29.47 -8.67 -27.80
C ALA A 39 -27.99 -8.33 -27.54
N PRO A 40 -27.62 -7.88 -26.32
CA PRO A 40 -26.22 -7.73 -25.99
C PRO A 40 -25.57 -9.07 -26.29
N ALA A 41 -24.52 -9.06 -27.13
CA ALA A 41 -23.78 -10.27 -27.43
C ALA A 41 -23.46 -10.90 -26.07
N ALA A 42 -24.09 -12.04 -25.77
CA ALA A 42 -23.67 -12.83 -24.64
C ALA A 42 -22.19 -13.06 -24.91
N SER A 43 -21.33 -12.41 -24.10
CA SER A 43 -19.90 -12.66 -24.17
C SER A 43 -19.78 -14.16 -24.25
N PRO A 44 -19.09 -14.71 -25.26
CA PRO A 44 -18.97 -16.14 -25.38
C PRO A 44 -18.50 -16.60 -24.01
N ALA A 45 -19.28 -17.47 -23.36
CA ALA A 45 -18.91 -18.07 -22.10
C ALA A 45 -17.45 -18.43 -22.26
N HIS A 46 -16.57 -17.69 -21.58
CA HIS A 46 -15.15 -17.94 -21.67
C HIS A 46 -15.04 -19.39 -21.23
N THR A 47 -14.76 -20.27 -22.19
CA THR A 47 -14.32 -21.62 -21.89
C THR A 47 -13.33 -21.42 -20.78
N VAL A 48 -13.65 -21.90 -19.57
CA VAL A 48 -12.80 -21.80 -18.38
C VAL A 48 -11.41 -22.07 -18.90
N ALA A 49 -10.57 -21.04 -19.00
CA ALA A 49 -9.29 -21.23 -19.64
C ALA A 49 -8.63 -22.29 -18.76
N ASP A 50 -8.25 -23.43 -19.35
CA ASP A 50 -7.47 -24.45 -18.65
C ASP A 50 -6.05 -23.90 -18.51
N VAL A 51 -5.92 -22.84 -17.71
CA VAL A 51 -4.65 -22.24 -17.36
C VAL A 51 -3.92 -23.27 -16.52
N SER A 52 -2.82 -23.75 -17.07
CA SER A 52 -2.01 -24.74 -16.38
C SER A 52 -1.49 -24.16 -15.05
N PRO A 53 -1.29 -24.99 -14.02
CA PRO A 53 -0.65 -24.55 -12.78
C PRO A 53 0.69 -23.83 -13.01
N ARG A 54 1.46 -24.27 -14.02
CA ARG A 54 2.72 -23.65 -14.42
C ARG A 54 2.53 -22.21 -14.92
N GLU A 55 1.48 -21.97 -15.71
CA GLU A 55 1.19 -20.63 -16.22
C GLU A 55 0.68 -19.71 -15.11
N ILE A 56 -0.17 -20.21 -14.19
CA ILE A 56 -0.57 -19.47 -12.98
C ILE A 56 0.68 -19.03 -12.20
N GLN A 57 1.57 -19.98 -11.91
CA GLN A 57 2.80 -19.70 -11.17
C GLN A 57 3.72 -18.73 -11.89
N ALA A 58 3.85 -18.84 -13.22
CA ALA A 58 4.67 -17.92 -14.00
C ALA A 58 4.12 -16.49 -13.94
N ARG A 59 2.81 -16.29 -14.10
CA ARG A 59 2.18 -14.97 -14.04
C ARG A 59 2.29 -14.34 -12.65
N ILE A 60 2.02 -15.11 -11.59
CA ILE A 60 2.16 -14.63 -10.22
C ILE A 60 3.62 -14.28 -9.91
N ARG A 61 4.59 -15.06 -10.41
CA ARG A 61 6.02 -14.77 -10.24
C ARG A 61 6.44 -13.49 -10.95
N ALA A 62 5.80 -13.21 -12.10
CA ALA A 62 6.01 -11.99 -12.87
C ALA A 62 5.29 -10.75 -12.30
N GLY A 63 4.62 -10.87 -11.15
CA GLY A 63 4.03 -9.74 -10.42
C GLY A 63 2.50 -9.66 -10.46
N ALA A 64 1.81 -10.50 -11.25
CA ALA A 64 0.35 -10.47 -11.29
C ALA A 64 -0.25 -10.81 -9.91
N THR A 65 -1.33 -10.13 -9.56
CA THR A 65 -2.13 -10.46 -8.38
C THR A 65 -3.09 -11.61 -8.67
N VAL A 66 -3.58 -12.27 -7.62
CA VAL A 66 -4.57 -13.35 -7.73
C VAL A 66 -5.87 -12.85 -8.37
N ALA A 67 -6.33 -11.66 -7.97
CA ALA A 67 -7.56 -11.03 -8.46
C ALA A 67 -7.45 -10.65 -9.95
N GLU A 68 -6.35 -10.03 -10.37
CA GLU A 68 -6.11 -9.71 -11.78
C GLU A 68 -6.06 -10.97 -12.63
N LEU A 69 -5.36 -12.01 -12.15
CA LEU A 69 -5.25 -13.25 -12.89
C LEU A 69 -6.62 -13.95 -13.00
N ALA A 70 -7.44 -13.91 -11.95
CA ALA A 70 -8.81 -14.42 -11.98
C ALA A 70 -9.66 -13.67 -13.02
N GLY A 71 -9.59 -12.34 -13.03
CA GLY A 71 -10.31 -11.49 -13.99
C GLY A 71 -9.92 -11.75 -15.45
N VAL A 72 -8.64 -11.97 -15.72
CA VAL A 72 -8.13 -12.21 -17.09
C VAL A 72 -8.41 -13.63 -17.58
N THR A 73 -8.40 -14.62 -16.68
CA THR A 73 -8.46 -16.05 -17.06
C THR A 73 -9.84 -16.67 -16.89
N GLY A 74 -10.74 -16.03 -16.14
CA GLY A 74 -12.04 -16.57 -15.76
C GLY A 74 -11.97 -17.71 -14.74
N VAL A 75 -10.80 -17.99 -14.17
CA VAL A 75 -10.62 -18.98 -13.10
C VAL A 75 -10.91 -18.34 -11.74
N THR A 76 -11.54 -19.08 -10.83
CA THR A 76 -11.82 -18.56 -9.48
C THR A 76 -10.55 -18.29 -8.68
N GLU A 77 -10.59 -17.25 -7.83
CA GLU A 77 -9.48 -16.88 -6.95
C GLU A 77 -9.03 -18.04 -6.06
N ASP A 78 -9.97 -18.82 -5.49
CA ASP A 78 -9.65 -20.00 -4.67
C ASP A 78 -8.79 -21.05 -5.41
N LYS A 79 -9.06 -21.26 -6.71
CA LYS A 79 -8.30 -22.23 -7.51
C LYS A 79 -6.91 -21.68 -7.82
N ILE A 80 -6.79 -20.39 -8.13
CA ILE A 80 -5.51 -19.71 -8.35
C ILE A 80 -4.68 -19.70 -7.07
N ALA A 81 -5.28 -19.36 -5.92
CA ALA A 81 -4.62 -19.22 -4.63
C ALA A 81 -3.84 -20.47 -4.22
N ARG A 82 -4.38 -21.67 -4.49
CA ARG A 82 -3.71 -22.96 -4.23
C ARG A 82 -2.36 -23.10 -4.94
N PHE A 83 -2.26 -22.56 -6.16
CA PHE A 83 -1.02 -22.60 -6.96
C PHE A 83 -0.16 -21.34 -6.78
N ALA A 84 -0.77 -20.22 -6.40
CA ALA A 84 -0.11 -18.94 -6.17
C ALA A 84 0.66 -18.93 -4.84
N HIS A 85 0.14 -19.54 -3.77
CA HIS A 85 0.72 -19.45 -2.43
C HIS A 85 2.23 -19.78 -2.37
N PRO A 86 2.74 -20.87 -2.98
CA PRO A 86 4.17 -21.14 -2.99
C PRO A 86 5.01 -20.04 -3.66
N VAL A 87 4.47 -19.40 -4.71
CA VAL A 87 5.15 -18.34 -5.46
C VAL A 87 5.08 -17.01 -4.70
N LEU A 88 3.98 -16.73 -4.02
CA LEU A 88 3.86 -15.58 -3.13
C LEU A 88 4.87 -15.67 -1.98
N LEU A 89 5.11 -16.86 -1.43
CA LEU A 89 6.19 -17.08 -0.44
C LEU A 89 7.59 -16.87 -1.04
N GLU A 90 7.82 -17.28 -2.29
CA GLU A 90 9.08 -17.01 -3.00
C GLU A 90 9.31 -15.50 -3.14
N ARG A 91 8.27 -14.76 -3.55
CA ARG A 91 8.29 -13.29 -3.69
C ARG A 91 8.53 -12.58 -2.36
N MET A 92 7.79 -12.95 -1.32
CA MET A 92 7.96 -12.42 0.03
C MET A 92 9.39 -12.64 0.54
N ARG A 93 9.93 -13.86 0.38
CA ARG A 93 11.32 -14.14 0.74
C ARG A 93 12.32 -13.31 -0.06
N ALA A 94 12.08 -13.11 -1.36
CA ALA A 94 12.95 -12.27 -2.19
C ALA A 94 12.95 -10.81 -1.71
N ALA A 95 11.77 -10.28 -1.35
CA ALA A 95 11.63 -8.95 -0.76
C ALA A 95 12.35 -8.85 0.60
N GLU A 96 12.25 -9.86 1.46
CA GLU A 96 12.98 -9.92 2.73
C GLU A 96 14.50 -9.91 2.54
N LEU A 97 15.01 -10.72 1.60
CA LEU A 97 16.44 -10.76 1.28
C LEU A 97 16.92 -9.44 0.69
N ALA A 98 16.14 -8.81 -0.18
CA ALA A 98 16.46 -7.51 -0.74
C ALA A 98 16.45 -6.41 0.33
N ARG A 99 15.49 -6.44 1.26
CA ARG A 99 15.45 -5.52 2.40
C ARG A 99 16.70 -5.63 3.28
N ALA A 100 17.24 -6.84 3.42
CA ALA A 100 18.49 -7.10 4.15
C ALA A 100 19.76 -6.90 3.29
N SER A 101 19.62 -6.55 2.01
CA SER A 101 20.76 -6.35 1.10
C SER A 101 21.38 -4.97 1.25
N HIS A 102 22.55 -4.78 0.66
CA HIS A 102 23.26 -3.50 0.65
C HIS A 102 23.11 -2.83 -0.73
N PRO A 103 22.51 -1.64 -0.81
CA PRO A 103 22.37 -0.95 -2.08
C PRO A 103 23.73 -0.44 -2.59
N SER A 104 23.94 -0.48 -3.91
CA SER A 104 25.10 0.10 -4.56
C SER A 104 24.87 1.59 -4.80
N GLY A 105 25.51 2.43 -4.00
CA GLY A 105 25.59 3.87 -4.24
C GLY A 105 26.74 4.24 -5.17
N ILE A 106 26.87 5.54 -5.44
CA ILE A 106 27.94 6.11 -6.30
C ILE A 106 29.34 5.79 -5.73
N ASP A 107 29.46 5.74 -4.40
CA ASP A 107 30.71 5.47 -3.69
C ASP A 107 30.93 3.98 -3.35
N GLY A 108 30.03 3.09 -3.80
CA GLY A 108 30.07 1.65 -3.54
C GLY A 108 28.88 1.14 -2.70
N ALA A 109 28.98 -0.10 -2.24
CA ALA A 109 27.93 -0.71 -1.41
C ALA A 109 27.80 0.02 -0.07
N SER A 110 26.58 0.43 0.27
CA SER A 110 26.29 1.10 1.55
C SER A 110 26.54 0.17 2.74
N SER A 111 27.00 0.71 3.86
CA SER A 111 27.14 -0.03 5.11
C SER A 111 25.80 -0.40 5.73
N SER A 112 24.78 0.42 5.49
CA SER A 112 23.41 0.16 5.96
C SER A 112 22.69 -0.74 4.97
N THR A 113 21.74 -1.51 5.49
CA THR A 113 20.84 -2.31 4.66
C THR A 113 19.83 -1.42 3.93
N LEU A 114 19.28 -1.91 2.83
CA LEU A 114 18.24 -1.21 2.08
C LEU A 114 17.04 -0.88 3.00
N GLY A 115 16.62 -1.81 3.84
CA GLY A 115 15.51 -1.60 4.77
C GLY A 115 15.75 -0.49 5.79
N GLU A 116 16.99 -0.33 6.27
CA GLU A 116 17.37 0.76 7.18
C GLU A 116 17.35 2.11 6.47
N LEU A 117 17.91 2.19 5.27
CA LEU A 117 17.94 3.42 4.48
C LEU A 117 16.54 3.88 4.07
N VAL A 118 15.69 2.96 3.59
CA VAL A 118 14.30 3.28 3.24
C VAL A 118 13.55 3.79 4.48
N ALA A 119 13.71 3.13 5.63
CA ALA A 119 13.07 3.57 6.87
C ALA A 119 13.56 4.95 7.33
N GLU A 120 14.86 5.21 7.28
CA GLU A 120 15.44 6.53 7.59
C GLU A 120 14.93 7.59 6.62
N CYS A 121 14.96 7.33 5.32
CA CYS A 121 14.57 8.29 4.29
C CYS A 121 13.08 8.63 4.35
N LEU A 122 12.20 7.64 4.56
CA LEU A 122 10.76 7.88 4.78
C LEU A 122 10.54 8.76 6.01
N ALA A 123 11.20 8.46 7.13
CA ALA A 123 11.11 9.28 8.34
C ALA A 123 11.65 10.70 8.10
N LEU A 124 12.75 10.84 7.35
CA LEU A 124 13.32 12.13 6.94
C LEU A 124 12.43 12.89 5.96
N ARG A 125 11.51 12.25 5.24
CA ARG A 125 10.49 12.87 4.38
C ARG A 125 9.21 13.26 5.14
N GLY A 126 8.93 12.59 6.24
CA GLY A 126 7.69 12.78 7.02
C GLY A 126 6.67 11.68 6.83
N ASP A 127 7.05 10.65 6.08
CA ASP A 127 6.26 9.46 5.83
C ASP A 127 6.46 8.44 6.96
N SER A 128 5.51 7.55 7.15
CA SER A 128 5.55 6.52 8.18
C SER A 128 6.24 5.25 7.67
N PRO A 129 7.42 4.87 8.18
CA PRO A 129 8.11 3.66 7.72
C PRO A 129 7.38 2.36 8.07
N SER A 130 6.44 2.39 9.03
CA SER A 130 5.61 1.23 9.37
C SER A 130 4.48 0.97 8.38
N GLU A 131 4.11 1.97 7.58
CA GLU A 131 3.08 1.86 6.53
C GLU A 131 3.68 1.43 5.18
N ALA A 132 5.01 1.27 5.12
CA ALA A 132 5.69 0.82 3.91
C ALA A 132 5.50 -0.70 3.71
N GLU A 133 4.91 -1.06 2.58
CA GLU A 133 4.75 -2.44 2.14
C GLU A 133 5.85 -2.83 1.15
N TRP A 134 6.28 -4.08 1.23
CA TRP A 134 7.36 -4.61 0.41
C TRP A 134 6.84 -5.77 -0.43
N ASP A 135 7.18 -5.76 -1.71
CA ASP A 135 6.91 -6.85 -2.63
C ASP A 135 8.11 -7.06 -3.56
N ALA A 136 8.17 -8.23 -4.18
CA ALA A 136 9.17 -8.51 -5.19
C ALA A 136 8.58 -9.42 -6.27
N TRP A 137 9.08 -9.27 -7.50
CA TRP A 137 8.72 -10.14 -8.60
C TRP A 137 9.92 -10.37 -9.50
N ARG A 138 9.82 -11.40 -10.33
CA ARG A 138 10.86 -11.77 -11.28
C ARG A 138 10.22 -12.10 -12.62
N GLY A 139 10.57 -11.32 -13.62
CA GLY A 139 10.15 -11.54 -15.00
C GLY A 139 10.87 -12.72 -15.64
N ASP A 140 10.60 -12.93 -16.93
CA ASP A 140 11.24 -13.98 -17.73
C ASP A 140 12.77 -13.80 -17.85
N ASP A 141 13.25 -12.56 -17.67
CA ASP A 141 14.67 -12.21 -17.65
C ASP A 141 15.41 -12.67 -16.39
N SER A 142 14.69 -13.31 -15.46
CA SER A 142 15.23 -13.85 -14.22
C SER A 142 15.89 -12.83 -13.29
N ARG A 143 15.57 -11.54 -13.44
CA ARG A 143 16.02 -10.48 -12.53
C ARG A 143 14.93 -10.13 -11.52
N TRP A 144 15.30 -10.08 -10.24
CA TRP A 144 14.37 -9.66 -9.20
C TRP A 144 14.23 -8.14 -9.23
N VAL A 145 12.99 -7.68 -9.24
CA VAL A 145 12.62 -6.30 -8.95
C VAL A 145 11.91 -6.32 -7.62
N VAL A 146 12.33 -5.43 -6.74
CA VAL A 146 11.77 -5.23 -5.41
C VAL A 146 11.11 -3.88 -5.41
N GLN A 147 9.90 -3.82 -4.89
CA GLN A 147 9.11 -2.61 -4.77
C GLN A 147 8.85 -2.32 -3.31
N VAL A 148 8.96 -1.05 -2.96
CA VAL A 148 8.38 -0.51 -1.74
C VAL A 148 7.23 0.41 -2.13
N SER A 149 6.11 0.28 -1.43
CA SER A 149 4.97 1.18 -1.58
C SER A 149 4.59 1.80 -0.23
N TRP A 150 4.25 3.08 -0.22
CA TRP A 150 3.85 3.80 1.00
C TRP A 150 2.80 4.87 0.66
N PRO A 151 1.97 5.29 1.63
CA PRO A 151 1.06 6.41 1.41
C PRO A 151 1.84 7.71 1.29
N GLY A 152 1.82 8.33 0.11
CA GLY A 152 2.40 9.65 -0.14
C GLY A 152 1.43 10.78 0.19
N ALA A 153 1.76 12.01 -0.24
CA ALA A 153 0.98 13.22 0.07
C ALA A 153 -0.42 13.27 -0.58
N GLY A 154 -0.77 12.33 -1.47
CA GLY A 154 -2.08 12.29 -2.13
C GLY A 154 -2.43 10.94 -2.75
N ASP A 155 -1.43 10.20 -3.24
CA ASP A 155 -1.56 8.85 -3.78
C ASP A 155 -0.50 7.92 -3.17
N VAL A 156 -0.64 6.61 -3.42
CA VAL A 156 0.40 5.63 -3.07
C VAL A 156 1.61 5.86 -3.95
N GLU A 157 2.78 6.03 -3.33
CA GLU A 157 4.05 6.16 -4.02
C GLU A 157 4.77 4.80 -4.08
N PHE A 158 5.64 4.65 -5.08
CA PHE A 158 6.38 3.43 -5.33
C PHE A 158 7.85 3.74 -5.60
N ALA A 159 8.73 2.87 -5.11
CA ALA A 159 10.15 2.87 -5.43
C ALA A 159 10.60 1.46 -5.79
N HIS A 160 11.46 1.34 -6.80
CA HIS A 160 11.88 0.06 -7.33
C HIS A 160 13.40 -0.11 -7.31
N TRP A 161 13.84 -1.31 -6.92
CA TRP A 161 15.24 -1.72 -6.97
C TRP A 161 15.39 -3.03 -7.71
N ARG A 162 16.48 -3.15 -8.46
CA ARG A 162 16.95 -4.42 -9.00
C ARG A 162 17.73 -5.15 -7.92
N PHE A 163 17.29 -6.34 -7.55
CA PHE A 163 17.97 -7.18 -6.56
C PHE A 163 18.77 -8.30 -7.23
N THR A 164 20.05 -8.40 -6.86
CA THR A 164 20.94 -9.49 -7.25
C THR A 164 21.36 -10.26 -6.00
N PRO A 165 20.88 -11.50 -5.81
CA PRO A 165 21.31 -12.35 -4.70
C PRO A 165 22.82 -12.60 -4.75
N GLY A 166 23.47 -12.61 -3.58
CA GLY A 166 24.91 -12.81 -3.47
C GLY A 166 25.31 -13.43 -2.14
N SER A 167 26.58 -13.81 -2.01
CA SER A 167 27.13 -14.47 -0.81
C SER A 167 27.09 -13.62 0.46
N HIS A 168 26.97 -12.29 0.33
CA HIS A 168 26.93 -11.35 1.45
C HIS A 168 25.54 -10.69 1.60
N GLY A 169 24.46 -11.45 1.37
CA GLY A 169 23.08 -10.92 1.44
C GLY A 169 22.58 -10.32 0.12
N GLY A 170 23.47 -10.06 -0.83
CA GLY A 170 23.14 -9.55 -2.16
C GLY A 170 23.24 -8.04 -2.27
N VAL A 171 22.96 -7.54 -3.47
CA VAL A 171 23.10 -6.14 -3.83
C VAL A 171 21.80 -5.64 -4.45
N THR A 172 21.40 -4.43 -4.09
CA THR A 172 20.29 -3.70 -4.71
C THR A 172 20.78 -2.49 -5.50
N GLU A 173 20.17 -2.24 -6.64
CA GLU A 173 20.45 -1.07 -7.47
C GLU A 173 19.14 -0.31 -7.72
N PRO A 174 19.10 1.01 -7.50
CA PRO A 174 17.90 1.80 -7.73
C PRO A 174 17.51 1.82 -9.22
N LEU A 175 16.22 1.72 -9.51
CA LEU A 175 15.68 1.74 -10.88
C LEU A 175 14.92 3.02 -11.24
N ASP A 176 14.53 3.81 -10.24
CA ASP A 176 13.79 5.06 -10.40
C ASP A 176 14.27 6.13 -9.41
N ASP A 177 13.76 7.36 -9.57
CA ASP A 177 14.18 8.51 -8.78
C ASP A 177 13.82 8.35 -7.30
N HIS A 178 12.64 7.80 -6.99
CA HIS A 178 12.25 7.53 -5.60
C HIS A 178 13.16 6.50 -4.93
N ALA A 179 13.61 5.48 -5.66
CA ALA A 179 14.56 4.51 -5.16
C ALA A 179 15.93 5.15 -4.86
N VAL A 180 16.39 6.09 -5.69
CA VAL A 180 17.60 6.87 -5.41
C VAL A 180 17.40 7.71 -4.15
N GLU A 181 16.30 8.45 -4.04
CA GLU A 181 15.99 9.28 -2.88
C GLU A 181 15.88 8.47 -1.58
N LEU A 182 15.29 7.27 -1.64
CA LEU A 182 15.12 6.38 -0.49
C LEU A 182 16.37 5.57 -0.15
N THR A 183 17.42 5.68 -0.95
CA THR A 183 18.74 5.09 -0.68
C THR A 183 19.74 6.12 -0.16
N GLU A 184 19.44 7.42 -0.32
CA GLU A 184 20.36 8.53 -0.03
C GLU A 184 19.75 9.53 0.99
N PRO A 185 20.07 9.40 2.29
CA PRO A 185 19.49 10.24 3.35
C PRO A 185 19.67 11.75 3.15
N GLU A 186 20.77 12.17 2.50
CA GLU A 186 21.01 13.58 2.17
C GLU A 186 20.00 14.13 1.15
N LEU A 187 19.59 13.32 0.17
CA LEU A 187 18.54 13.67 -0.79
C LEU A 187 17.18 13.74 -0.09
N ALA A 188 16.86 12.74 0.75
CA ALA A 188 15.62 12.73 1.53
C ALA A 188 15.45 13.99 2.41
N ARG A 189 16.54 14.47 3.04
CA ARG A 189 16.54 15.74 3.80
C ARG A 189 16.21 16.96 2.94
N ALA A 190 16.63 16.97 1.67
CA ALA A 190 16.38 18.08 0.77
C ALA A 190 14.91 18.17 0.33
N VAL A 191 14.23 17.03 0.17
CA VAL A 191 12.79 16.97 -0.20
C VAL A 191 11.94 17.72 0.83
N ARG A 192 12.13 17.50 2.14
CA ARG A 192 11.42 18.25 3.19
C ARG A 192 11.66 19.76 3.16
N ARG A 193 12.85 20.21 2.77
CA ARG A 193 13.16 21.65 2.73
C ARG A 193 12.36 22.38 1.65
N THR A 194 11.97 21.68 0.59
CA THR A 194 11.18 22.25 -0.50
C THR A 194 9.71 22.42 -0.11
N THR A 195 9.20 21.61 0.82
CA THR A 195 7.81 21.68 1.30
C THR A 195 7.63 22.61 2.51
N MET A 196 8.68 23.28 2.98
CA MET A 196 8.54 24.28 4.04
C MET A 196 7.79 25.52 3.51
N SER A 197 6.52 25.62 3.90
CA SER A 197 5.70 26.83 3.74
C SER A 197 6.41 28.03 4.37
N VAL A 198 6.47 29.14 3.64
CA VAL A 198 6.95 30.43 4.15
C VAL A 198 6.14 30.77 5.39
N VAL A 199 6.78 30.73 6.56
CA VAL A 199 6.23 31.34 7.76
C VAL A 199 6.04 32.83 7.43
N PRO A 200 4.82 33.39 7.52
CA PRO A 200 4.62 34.81 7.28
C PRO A 200 5.56 35.60 8.21
N PRO A 201 6.15 36.71 7.74
CA PRO A 201 7.16 37.44 8.50
C PRO A 201 6.63 37.74 9.91
N ALA A 202 7.40 37.36 10.92
CA ALA A 202 7.07 37.66 12.31
C ALA A 202 6.80 39.18 12.45
N PRO A 203 5.81 39.59 13.25
CA PRO A 203 5.50 41.01 13.41
C PRO A 203 6.75 41.76 13.86
N VAL A 204 7.06 42.85 13.16
CA VAL A 204 8.23 43.70 13.44
C VAL A 204 8.11 44.21 14.87
N ARG A 205 9.05 43.83 15.75
CA ARG A 205 9.08 44.34 17.12
C ARG A 205 9.44 45.83 17.07
N GLN A 206 8.61 46.66 17.66
CA GLN A 206 8.90 48.08 17.81
C GLN A 206 9.72 48.25 19.08
N HIS A 207 10.94 48.75 18.93
CA HIS A 207 11.83 49.07 20.03
C HIS A 207 11.67 50.58 20.29
N GLU A 208 11.03 50.93 21.40
CA GLU A 208 10.91 52.32 21.83
C GLU A 208 11.81 52.52 23.06
N THR A 209 12.77 53.43 22.96
CA THR A 209 13.61 53.81 24.10
C THR A 209 12.94 54.97 24.83
N MET A 210 12.53 54.72 26.07
CA MET A 210 11.88 55.69 26.93
C MET A 210 12.88 56.77 27.38
N ALA A 211 12.37 57.94 27.78
CA ALA A 211 13.21 59.10 28.13
C ALA A 211 14.11 58.89 29.38
N ASP A 212 13.89 57.82 30.12
CA ASP A 212 14.69 57.37 31.27
C ASP A 212 15.84 56.42 30.89
N GLY A 213 15.98 56.08 29.61
CA GLY A 213 17.02 55.21 29.08
C GLY A 213 16.70 53.72 29.13
N HIS A 214 15.49 53.33 29.54
CA HIS A 214 15.04 51.95 29.46
C HIS A 214 14.44 51.63 28.09
N GLU A 215 14.84 50.48 27.52
CA GLU A 215 14.33 49.98 26.25
C GLU A 215 13.12 49.08 26.51
N GLU A 216 11.94 49.52 26.07
CA GLU A 216 10.75 48.69 26.09
C GLU A 216 10.54 48.08 24.71
N VAL A 217 10.43 46.75 24.69
CA VAL A 217 10.12 45.97 23.49
C VAL A 217 8.65 45.58 23.58
N THR A 218 7.80 46.34 22.89
CA THR A 218 6.35 46.09 22.88
C THR A 218 5.98 45.35 21.60
N VAL A 219 5.30 44.22 21.77
CA VAL A 219 4.61 43.52 20.68
C VAL A 219 3.15 43.96 20.69
N ASP A 220 2.59 44.23 19.51
CA ASP A 220 1.17 44.54 19.35
C ASP A 220 0.32 43.35 19.81
N ALA A 221 -0.13 43.43 21.06
CA ALA A 221 -0.90 42.39 21.72
C ALA A 221 -2.27 42.20 21.06
N ASP A 222 -2.87 43.27 20.55
CA ASP A 222 -4.16 43.21 19.87
C ASP A 222 -4.04 42.44 18.55
N HIS A 223 -2.95 42.63 17.80
CA HIS A 223 -2.69 41.86 16.58
C HIS A 223 -2.50 40.36 16.85
N LEU A 224 -1.80 40.00 17.93
CA LEU A 224 -1.59 38.60 18.33
C LEU A 224 -2.90 37.92 18.77
N ILE A 225 -3.74 38.64 19.51
CA ILE A 225 -5.04 38.15 19.98
C ILE A 225 -5.99 37.93 18.79
N GLU A 226 -6.00 38.85 17.82
CA GLU A 226 -6.85 38.74 16.63
C GLU A 226 -6.43 37.58 15.71
N GLN A 227 -5.12 37.31 15.59
CA GLN A 227 -4.60 36.15 14.86
C GLN A 227 -5.02 34.82 15.51
N GLN A 228 -4.98 34.71 16.84
CA GLN A 228 -5.43 33.52 17.56
C GLN A 228 -6.95 33.30 17.48
N ARG A 229 -7.71 34.38 17.33
CA ARG A 229 -9.18 34.33 17.22
C ARG A 229 -9.66 34.00 15.79
N ARG A 230 -8.79 34.08 14.77
CA ARG A 230 -9.11 33.68 13.41
C ARG A 230 -9.17 32.14 13.32
N PRO A 231 -10.33 31.55 13.01
CA PRO A 231 -10.43 30.10 12.89
C PRO A 231 -9.90 29.67 11.52
N GLU A 232 -8.60 29.39 11.43
CA GLU A 232 -8.14 28.41 10.46
C GLU A 232 -8.77 27.07 10.87
N ARG A 233 -9.54 26.48 9.95
CA ARG A 233 -10.29 25.22 10.15
C ARG A 233 -9.37 24.09 10.62
N ALA A 234 -9.27 23.89 11.93
CA ALA A 234 -8.96 22.60 12.51
C ALA A 234 -10.24 22.12 13.21
N GLY A 235 -10.90 21.12 12.63
CA GLY A 235 -12.04 20.47 13.27
C GLY A 235 -11.62 19.83 14.60
N PRO A 236 -12.53 19.66 15.57
CA PRO A 236 -12.19 19.04 16.85
C PRO A 236 -11.75 17.59 16.63
N LEU A 237 -10.57 17.22 17.14
CA LEU A 237 -10.20 15.82 17.33
C LEU A 237 -10.97 15.33 18.56
N GLU A 238 -12.04 14.55 18.34
CA GLU A 238 -12.70 13.80 19.41
C GLU A 238 -11.76 12.68 19.87
N LEU A 239 -11.22 12.85 21.09
CA LEU A 239 -10.47 11.82 21.80
C LEU A 239 -11.39 11.22 22.85
N ASP A 240 -11.99 10.06 22.53
CA ASP A 240 -12.71 9.24 23.49
C ASP A 240 -11.72 8.59 24.47
N PHE A 241 -11.64 9.14 25.68
CA PHE A 241 -10.95 8.52 26.80
C PHE A 241 -11.95 7.70 27.64
N ASP A 242 -11.85 6.37 27.57
CA ASP A 242 -12.58 5.43 28.44
C ASP A 242 -11.96 5.43 29.85
N ASP A 243 -12.58 6.14 30.79
CA ASP A 243 -12.20 6.17 32.20
C ASP A 243 -12.98 5.11 32.99
N SER A 244 -12.46 3.89 33.00
CA SER A 244 -12.97 2.79 33.83
C SER A 244 -11.91 2.32 34.82
N VAL A 245 -11.91 2.93 36.01
CA VAL A 245 -11.04 2.60 37.15
C VAL A 245 -11.49 1.29 37.84
N PRO A 246 -10.65 0.24 37.97
CA PRO A 246 -11.01 -0.91 38.79
C PRO A 246 -10.63 -0.68 40.26
N ARG A 247 -11.64 -0.56 41.11
CA ARG A 247 -11.50 -0.58 42.58
C ARG A 247 -11.22 -2.00 43.08
N THR A 248 -10.16 -2.14 43.87
CA THR A 248 -9.76 -3.34 44.61
C THR A 248 -10.67 -3.59 45.81
N THR A 249 -11.22 -4.80 45.94
CA THR A 249 -11.76 -5.35 47.20
C THR A 249 -11.39 -6.84 47.31
N THR A 250 -10.79 -7.22 48.44
CA THR A 250 -10.55 -8.60 48.91
C THR A 250 -11.65 -9.02 49.92
N PRO A 251 -11.67 -10.24 50.52
CA PRO A 251 -11.67 -11.60 49.94
C PRO A 251 -12.68 -12.58 50.64
N GLN A 252 -13.14 -13.64 49.94
CA GLN A 252 -13.61 -14.98 50.44
C GLN A 252 -14.28 -15.71 49.25
N SER A 253 -14.32 -17.03 49.04
CA SER A 253 -14.00 -18.25 49.80
C SER A 253 -13.92 -19.43 48.78
N HIS A 254 -13.26 -20.55 49.15
CA HIS A 254 -13.03 -21.76 48.32
C HIS A 254 -14.32 -22.45 47.80
N PRO A 255 -14.22 -23.26 46.72
CA PRO A 255 -14.06 -24.70 46.93
C PRO A 255 -13.06 -25.42 45.98
N LYS A 256 -12.66 -26.61 46.42
CA LYS A 256 -11.74 -27.58 45.79
C LYS A 256 -12.40 -28.28 44.58
N HIS A 257 -11.65 -28.48 43.50
CA HIS A 257 -11.34 -29.83 42.99
C HIS A 257 -10.20 -29.87 41.97
N ARG A 258 -9.63 -31.06 41.86
CA ARG A 258 -8.30 -31.45 41.39
C ARG A 258 -8.35 -32.02 39.97
N SER A 259 -7.46 -31.59 39.08
CA SER A 259 -6.77 -32.48 38.13
C SER A 259 -5.56 -31.78 37.51
N LYS A 260 -4.46 -32.53 37.40
CA LYS A 260 -3.12 -32.09 37.00
C LYS A 260 -3.08 -31.88 35.47
N ARG A 261 -2.61 -30.71 35.01
CA ARG A 261 -2.08 -30.55 33.65
C ARG A 261 -0.58 -30.30 33.73
N ALA A 262 0.16 -31.18 33.07
CA ALA A 262 1.60 -31.14 32.92
C ALA A 262 1.99 -29.86 32.17
N THR A 263 2.93 -29.11 32.74
CA THR A 263 3.69 -28.09 32.04
C THR A 263 4.57 -28.77 30.99
N PRO A 264 4.71 -28.23 29.77
CA PRO A 264 5.68 -28.74 28.82
C PRO A 264 7.08 -28.55 29.40
N THR A 265 7.81 -29.65 29.60
CA THR A 265 9.21 -29.62 30.02
C THR A 265 10.04 -29.04 28.88
N VAL A 266 10.41 -27.77 29.04
CA VAL A 266 11.42 -27.16 28.16
C VAL A 266 12.77 -27.76 28.55
N PRO A 267 13.56 -28.30 27.61
CA PRO A 267 14.87 -28.86 27.93
C PRO A 267 15.79 -27.80 28.52
N ALA A 268 16.70 -28.23 29.39
CA ALA A 268 17.69 -27.33 29.96
C ALA A 268 18.67 -26.88 28.86
N TRP A 269 19.22 -25.67 29.01
CA TRP A 269 20.16 -25.09 28.04
C TRP A 269 21.42 -25.94 27.80
N GLU A 270 21.78 -26.81 28.75
CA GLU A 270 22.87 -27.77 28.61
C GLU A 270 22.56 -28.91 27.63
N ASP A 271 21.28 -29.30 27.48
CA ASP A 271 20.85 -30.36 26.55
C ASP A 271 20.92 -29.92 25.08
N VAL A 272 20.78 -28.61 24.83
CA VAL A 272 20.87 -28.00 23.50
C VAL A 272 22.32 -27.87 23.04
N LEU A 273 23.26 -27.66 23.97
CA LEU A 273 24.68 -27.45 23.65
C LEU A 273 25.49 -28.75 23.61
N LEU A 274 25.10 -29.79 24.33
CA LEU A 274 25.90 -31.01 24.47
C LEU A 274 25.35 -32.24 23.73
N GLY A 275 24.19 -32.12 23.08
CA GLY A 275 23.59 -33.18 22.28
C GLY A 275 22.97 -34.28 23.14
N VAL A 276 21.65 -34.46 22.97
CA VAL A 276 20.80 -35.40 23.72
C VAL A 276 21.41 -36.80 23.82
N ARG A 277 21.75 -37.22 25.05
CA ARG A 277 21.97 -38.62 25.40
C ARG A 277 20.72 -39.15 26.08
N SER A 278 19.82 -39.73 25.30
CA SER A 278 18.69 -40.51 25.85
C SER A 278 19.25 -41.77 26.51
N HIS A 279 19.20 -41.86 27.84
CA HIS A 279 19.40 -43.13 28.54
C HIS A 279 18.18 -44.04 28.32
N PRO A 280 18.32 -45.29 27.88
CA PRO A 280 17.22 -46.23 27.83
C PRO A 280 17.06 -46.95 29.19
N GLY A 281 15.82 -46.98 29.70
CA GLY A 281 15.37 -47.94 30.71
C GLY A 281 15.40 -47.47 32.16
N GLU A 282 14.24 -47.09 32.70
CA GLU A 282 13.38 -47.92 33.58
C GLU A 282 12.07 -47.17 33.88
#